data_AF-A0A9X4NFW0-F1
#
_entry.id   AF-A0A9X4NFW0-F1
#
_cell.length_a   1.000
_cell.length_b   1.000
_cell.length_c   1.000
_cell.angle_alpha   90.00
_cell.angle_beta   90.00
_cell.angle_gamma   90.00
#
_symmetry.space_group_name_H-M   'P 1'
#
loop_
_entity.id
_entity.type
_entity.pdbx_description
1 polymer ?
#
loop_
_entity_poly.entity_id
_entity_poly.type
_entity_poly.pdbx_seq_one_letter_code
_entity_poly.pdbx_strand_id
1 'polypeptide(L)'
;GQLMFHLFAAFAEFERNLILERSAAGREAARARGRLGGRPEKFSEQDVKLLKTLVESGTPIKSIADSWGVSRTTIYRYINKF
;
A
#
# COMPACT_ATOMS: atom_id res chain seq x y z
N GLY A 1 -31.10 -18.42 27.96
CA GLY A 1 -30.45 -18.44 26.63
C GLY A 1 -28.97 -18.05 26.63
N GLN A 2 -28.38 -17.65 27.76
CA GLN A 2 -27.01 -17.12 27.82
C GLN A 2 -25.93 -18.12 27.39
N LEU A 3 -26.08 -19.41 27.73
CA LEU A 3 -25.13 -20.47 27.32
C LEU A 3 -25.04 -20.62 25.79
N MET A 4 -26.18 -20.64 25.10
CA MET A 4 -26.20 -20.76 23.63
C MET A 4 -25.56 -19.56 22.95
N PHE A 5 -25.76 -18.36 23.49
CA PHE A 5 -25.10 -17.16 23.00
C PHE A 5 -23.58 -17.24 23.13
N HIS A 6 -23.06 -17.69 24.27
CA HIS A 6 -21.62 -17.87 24.46
C HIS A 6 -21.03 -18.95 23.55
N LEU A 7 -21.76 -20.04 23.32
CA LEU A 7 -21.33 -21.08 22.39
C LEU A 7 -21.21 -20.56 20.96
N PHE A 8 -22.21 -19.82 20.47
CA PHE A 8 -22.15 -19.22 19.13
C PHE A 8 -21.07 -18.13 19.03
N ALA A 9 -20.85 -17.36 20.09
CA ALA A 9 -19.75 -16.40 20.13
C ALA A 9 -18.37 -17.09 20.01
N ALA A 10 -18.17 -18.19 20.74
CA ALA A 10 -16.94 -18.98 20.66
C ALA A 10 -16.73 -19.60 19.26
N PHE A 11 -17.79 -20.09 18.63
CA PHE A 11 -17.71 -20.59 17.25
C PHE A 11 -17.39 -19.49 16.25
N ALA A 12 -18.02 -18.32 16.36
CA ALA A 12 -17.74 -17.19 15.47
C ALA A 12 -16.28 -16.72 15.58
N GLU A 13 -15.73 -16.72 16.80
CA GLU A 13 -14.32 -16.41 17.03
C GLU A 13 -13.40 -17.47 16.42
N PHE A 14 -13.71 -18.76 16.61
CA PHE A 14 -12.96 -19.86 16.02
C PHE A 14 -12.92 -19.79 14.48
N GLU A 15 -14.08 -19.59 13.84
CA GLU A 15 -14.17 -19.48 12.38
C GLU A 15 -13.37 -18.26 11.86
N ARG A 16 -13.45 -17.13 12.58
CA ARG A 16 -12.69 -15.93 12.22
C ARG A 16 -11.19 -16.20 12.28
N ASN A 17 -10.71 -16.88 13.32
CA ASN A 17 -9.30 -17.24 13.46
C ASN A 17 -8.85 -18.15 12.31
N LEU A 18 -9.65 -19.17 11.97
CA LEU A 18 -9.36 -20.07 10.86
C LEU A 18 -9.26 -19.34 9.50
N ILE A 19 -10.14 -18.37 9.24
CA ILE A 19 -10.10 -17.54 8.03
C ILE A 19 -8.82 -16.69 8.00
N LEU A 20 -8.42 -16.12 9.13
CA LEU A 20 -7.21 -15.29 9.24
C LEU A 20 -5.95 -16.11 8.98
N GLU A 21 -5.84 -17.31 9.56
CA GLU A 21 -4.72 -18.22 9.36
C GLU A 21 -4.58 -18.62 7.88
N ARG A 22 -5.67 -19.04 7.25
CA ARG A 22 -5.69 -19.39 5.82
C ARG A 22 -5.31 -18.20 4.94
N SER A 23 -5.82 -17.01 5.27
CA SER A 23 -5.48 -15.79 4.53
C SER A 23 -4.00 -15.41 4.71
N ALA A 24 -3.43 -15.64 5.89
CA ALA A 24 -2.00 -15.41 6.15
C ALA A 24 -1.13 -16.35 5.32
N ALA A 25 -1.43 -17.66 5.34
CA ALA A 25 -0.74 -18.66 4.53
C ALA A 25 -0.84 -18.34 3.02
N GLY A 26 -2.02 -17.93 2.55
CA GLY A 26 -2.22 -17.50 1.16
C GLY A 26 -1.39 -16.28 0.77
N ARG A 27 -1.30 -15.27 1.65
CA ARG A 27 -0.45 -14.08 1.44
C ARG A 27 1.02 -14.44 1.42
N GLU A 28 1.48 -15.31 2.29
CA GLU A 28 2.85 -15.79 2.32
C GLU A 28 3.23 -16.51 1.04
N ALA A 29 2.40 -17.46 0.60
CA ALA A 29 2.60 -18.15 -0.67
C ALA A 29 2.60 -17.19 -1.88
N ALA A 30 1.75 -16.14 -1.86
CA ALA A 30 1.74 -15.12 -2.90
C ALA A 30 3.02 -14.27 -2.90
N ARG A 31 3.55 -13.90 -1.71
CA ARG A 31 4.83 -13.19 -1.59
C ARG A 31 6.01 -14.03 -2.07
N ALA A 32 6.03 -15.33 -1.74
CA ALA A 32 7.05 -16.26 -2.23
C ALA A 32 7.08 -16.36 -3.78
N ARG A 33 5.92 -16.16 -4.43
CA ARG A 33 5.81 -16.04 -5.90
C ARG A 33 6.12 -14.64 -6.45
N GLY A 34 6.61 -13.71 -5.62
CA GLY A 34 7.00 -12.35 -6.03
C GLY A 34 5.87 -11.31 -5.99
N ARG A 35 4.67 -11.64 -5.50
CA ARG A 35 3.62 -10.62 -5.31
C ARG A 35 3.88 -9.84 -4.03
N LEU A 36 4.33 -8.59 -4.14
CA LEU A 36 4.49 -7.70 -2.97
C LEU A 36 3.16 -7.32 -2.29
N GLY A 37 2.09 -7.17 -3.07
CA GLY A 37 0.81 -6.64 -2.58
C GLY A 37 0.84 -5.11 -2.41
N GLY A 38 -0.11 -4.57 -1.63
CA GLY A 38 -0.21 -3.13 -1.38
C GLY A 38 -0.72 -2.31 -2.58
N ARG A 39 -0.70 -0.98 -2.43
CA ARG A 39 -1.07 -0.05 -3.50
C ARG A 39 0.10 0.07 -4.48
N PRO A 40 -0.12 -0.05 -5.80
CA PRO A 40 0.95 0.12 -6.77
C PRO A 40 1.54 1.55 -6.70
N GLU A 41 2.86 1.64 -6.85
CA GLU A 41 3.57 2.90 -6.96
C GLU A 41 3.12 3.64 -8.23
N LYS A 42 2.93 4.96 -8.14
CA LYS A 42 2.43 5.76 -9.27
C LYS A 42 3.55 6.20 -10.23
N PHE A 43 4.78 6.24 -9.74
CA PHE A 43 5.97 6.63 -10.50
C PHE A 43 6.90 5.44 -10.67
N SER A 44 7.42 5.27 -11.88
CA SER A 44 8.51 4.34 -12.19
C SER A 44 9.86 4.92 -11.73
N GLU A 45 10.91 4.10 -11.72
CA GLU A 45 12.27 4.57 -11.41
C GLU A 45 12.75 5.66 -12.38
N GLN A 46 12.34 5.58 -13.65
CA GLN A 46 12.67 6.58 -14.66
C GLN A 46 11.96 7.90 -14.37
N ASP A 47 10.69 7.84 -13.96
CA ASP A 47 9.95 9.04 -13.60
C ASP A 47 10.53 9.72 -12.36
N VAL A 48 11.02 8.94 -11.39
CA VAL A 48 11.68 9.49 -10.20
C VAL A 48 12.98 10.21 -10.58
N LYS A 49 13.76 9.68 -11.53
CA LYS A 49 14.96 10.36 -12.05
C LYS A 49 14.61 11.68 -12.74
N LEU A 50 13.61 11.66 -13.62
CA LEU A 50 13.13 12.87 -14.30
C LEU A 50 12.63 13.91 -13.29
N LEU A 51 11.88 13.48 -12.28
CA LEU A 51 11.37 14.33 -11.22
C LEU A 51 12.52 15.00 -10.45
N LYS A 52 13.61 14.27 -10.14
CA LYS A 52 14.81 14.85 -9.50
C LYS A 52 15.45 15.91 -10.38
N THR A 53 15.65 15.63 -11.66
CA THR A 53 16.23 16.61 -12.61
C THR A 53 15.37 17.87 -12.72
N LEU A 54 14.03 17.74 -12.74
CA LEU A 54 13.13 18.90 -12.78
C LEU A 54 13.21 19.75 -11.51
N VAL A 55 13.33 19.10 -10.35
CA VAL A 55 13.51 19.81 -9.07
C VAL A 55 14.86 20.52 -9.03
N GLU A 56 15.94 19.87 -9.46
CA GLU A 56 17.29 20.46 -9.55
C GLU A 56 17.35 21.64 -10.53
N SER A 57 16.59 21.58 -11.63
CA SER A 57 16.46 22.70 -12.58
C SER A 57 15.70 23.91 -12.04
N GLY A 58 15.15 23.82 -10.81
CA GLY A 58 14.39 24.89 -10.17
C GLY A 58 12.92 24.97 -10.61
N THR A 59 12.38 23.93 -11.26
CA THR A 59 10.97 23.91 -11.67
C THR A 59 10.07 23.89 -10.43
N PRO A 60 9.05 24.77 -10.33
CA PRO A 60 8.17 24.79 -9.17
C PRO A 60 7.44 23.47 -8.95
N ILE A 61 7.46 22.97 -7.71
CA ILE A 61 6.84 21.69 -7.31
C ILE A 61 5.35 21.63 -7.64
N LYS A 62 4.65 22.77 -7.59
CA LYS A 62 3.24 22.85 -7.98
C LYS A 62 3.06 22.50 -9.46
N SER A 63 3.86 23.09 -10.34
CA SER A 63 3.78 22.82 -11.78
C SER A 63 4.08 21.36 -12.12
N ILE A 64 5.06 20.76 -11.43
CA ILE A 64 5.36 19.32 -11.56
C ILE A 64 4.15 18.49 -11.10
N ALA A 65 3.58 18.80 -9.94
CA ALA A 65 2.43 18.07 -9.40
C ALA A 65 1.21 18.13 -10.34
N ASP A 66 0.93 19.31 -10.90
CA ASP A 66 -0.18 19.55 -11.82
C ASP A 66 0.03 18.77 -13.14
N SER A 67 1.23 18.77 -13.72
CA SER A 67 1.55 18.02 -14.94
C SER A 67 1.35 16.51 -14.81
N TRP A 68 1.65 15.93 -13.63
CA TRP A 68 1.47 14.51 -13.35
C TRP A 68 0.11 14.16 -12.71
N GLY A 69 -0.77 15.14 -12.51
CA GLY A 69 -2.07 14.95 -11.86
C GLY A 69 -1.94 14.31 -10.47
N VAL A 70 -0.99 14.79 -9.67
CA VAL A 70 -0.77 14.34 -8.29
C VAL A 70 -0.76 15.53 -7.34
N SER A 71 -0.93 15.24 -6.05
CA SER A 71 -0.78 16.26 -5.03
C SER A 71 0.69 16.67 -4.84
N ARG A 72 0.94 17.90 -4.40
CA ARG A 72 2.29 18.35 -4.00
C ARG A 72 2.93 17.43 -2.95
N THR A 73 2.13 16.89 -2.03
CA THR A 73 2.62 15.96 -1.00
C THR A 73 3.08 14.63 -1.59
N THR A 74 2.50 14.19 -2.71
CA THR A 74 3.01 13.04 -3.48
C THR A 74 4.41 13.34 -3.99
N ILE A 75 4.63 14.51 -4.61
CA ILE A 75 5.95 14.90 -5.12
C ILE A 75 6.99 14.95 -3.99
N TYR A 76 6.69 15.64 -2.88
CA TYR A 76 7.58 15.67 -1.72
C TYR A 76 7.90 14.29 -1.14
N ARG A 77 6.92 13.37 -1.15
CA ARG A 77 7.15 12.00 -0.68
C ARG A 77 8.19 11.27 -1.53
N TYR A 78 8.19 11.45 -2.85
CA TYR A 78 9.19 10.83 -3.72
C TYR A 78 10.55 11.52 -3.63
N ILE A 79 10.57 12.84 -3.38
CA ILE A 79 11.82 13.59 -3.13
C ILE A 79 12.47 13.14 -1.82
N ASN A 80 11.71 13.00 -0.73
CA ASN A 80 12.25 12.67 0.60
C ASN A 80 12.50 11.17 0.84
N LYS A 81 12.01 10.29 -0.06
CA LYS A 81 12.19 8.82 0.06
C LYS A 81 13.58 8.37 -0.42
N PHE A 82 14.33 9.26 -1.07
CA PHE A 82 15.69 9.05 -1.60
C PHE A 82 16.54 10.32 -1.40
#